data_AF-A0A353DS93-F1
#
_entry.id   AF-A0A353DS93-F1
#
_cell.length_a   1.000
_cell.length_b   1.000
_cell.length_c   1.000
_cell.angle_alpha   90.00
_cell.angle_beta   90.00
_cell.angle_gamma   90.00
#
_symmetry.space_group_name_H-M   'P 1'
#
loop_
_entity.id
_entity.type
_entity.pdbx_description
1 polymer ?
#
loop_
_entity_poly.entity_id
_entity_poly.type
_entity_poly.pdbx_seq_one_letter_code
_entity_poly.pdbx_strand_id
1 'polypeptide(L)' 'VQKLWVEGKREEARDMVPSELALKSNLIGTDEMIKERLLLYKNLGVNTLKVSLPGDDISSKTDALGRLMDLVSELD' A
#
# COMPACT_ATOMS: atom_id res chain seq x y z
N VAL A 1 -7.74 20.03 1.04
CA VAL A 1 -6.80 19.38 1.98
C VAL A 1 -5.82 20.36 2.63
N GLN A 2 -4.85 20.95 1.91
CA GLN A 2 -3.77 21.77 2.52
C GLN A 2 -4.25 22.90 3.45
N LYS A 3 -5.23 23.71 3.03
CA LYS A 3 -5.77 24.81 3.85
C LYS A 3 -6.29 24.30 5.21
N LEU A 4 -7.16 23.29 5.20
CA LEU A 4 -7.72 22.65 6.39
C LEU A 4 -6.60 22.05 7.28
N TRP A 5 -5.59 21.45 6.67
CA TRP A 5 -4.43 20.89 7.37
C TRP A 5 -3.62 21.95 8.11
N VAL A 6 -3.33 23.08 7.47
CA VAL A 6 -2.59 24.21 8.06
C VAL A 6 -3.42 24.88 9.16
N GLU A 7 -4.74 24.94 9.01
CA GLU A 7 -5.69 25.43 10.03
C GLU A 7 -5.92 24.44 11.20
N GLY A 8 -5.25 23.27 11.19
CA GLY A 8 -5.35 22.27 12.25
C GLY A 8 -6.60 21.38 12.20
N LYS A 9 -7.44 21.53 11.17
CA LYS A 9 -8.69 20.76 10.99
C LYS A 9 -8.41 19.39 10.36
N ARG A 10 -7.84 18.48 11.15
CA ARG A 10 -7.30 17.19 10.68
C ARG A 10 -8.35 16.27 10.08
N GLU A 11 -9.50 16.14 10.73
CA GLU A 11 -10.60 15.27 10.28
C GLU A 11 -11.18 15.76 8.96
N GLU A 12 -11.56 17.04 8.87
CA GLU A 12 -12.05 17.66 7.63
C GLU A 12 -11.03 17.58 6.49
N ALA A 13 -9.74 17.71 6.80
CA ALA A 13 -8.68 17.56 5.82
C ALA A 13 -8.57 16.11 5.30
N ARG A 14 -8.79 15.12 6.18
CA ARG A 14 -8.75 13.68 5.87
C ARG A 14 -9.92 13.28 4.98
N ASP A 15 -11.13 13.75 5.30
CA ASP A 15 -12.34 13.46 4.53
C ASP A 15 -12.27 14.02 3.10
N MET A 16 -11.46 15.05 2.88
CA MET A 16 -11.19 15.63 1.56
C MET A 16 -10.15 14.86 0.74
N VAL A 17 -9.48 13.85 1.29
CA VAL A 17 -8.51 13.03 0.55
C VAL A 17 -9.27 11.95 -0.21
N PRO A 18 -9.21 11.92 -1.56
CA PRO A 18 -9.88 10.88 -2.33
C PRO A 18 -9.31 9.49 -2.03
N SER A 19 -10.19 8.51 -1.83
CA SER A 19 -9.82 7.11 -1.56
C SER A 19 -8.93 6.53 -2.66
N GLU A 20 -9.08 7.00 -3.90
CA GLU A 20 -8.27 6.60 -5.05
C GLU A 20 -6.78 6.88 -4.86
N LEU A 21 -6.42 7.91 -4.09
CA LEU A 21 -5.01 8.20 -3.79
C LEU A 21 -4.41 7.10 -2.91
N ALA A 22 -5.12 6.69 -1.85
CA ALA A 22 -4.68 5.61 -0.98
C ALA A 22 -4.58 4.28 -1.73
N LEU A 23 -5.55 4.01 -2.60
CA LEU A 23 -5.58 2.81 -3.43
C LEU A 23 -4.51 2.78 -4.51
N LYS A 24 -3.98 3.92 -4.99
CA LYS A 24 -2.92 3.95 -6.02
C LYS A 24 -1.52 3.92 -5.41
N SER A 25 -1.34 4.45 -4.21
CA SER A 25 -0.02 4.55 -3.57
C SER A 25 0.35 3.34 -2.71
N ASN A 26 -0.58 2.44 -2.41
CA ASN A 26 -0.36 1.29 -1.53
C ASN A 26 -0.72 -0.04 -2.20
N LEU A 27 -0.35 -1.15 -1.56
CA LEU A 27 -0.76 -2.50 -1.94
C LEU A 27 -2.01 -2.89 -1.15
N ILE A 28 -3.17 -2.43 -1.60
CA ILE A 28 -4.47 -2.67 -0.94
C ILE A 28 -5.39 -3.33 -1.97
N GLY A 29 -5.98 -4.47 -1.60
CA GLY A 29 -6.91 -5.21 -2.45
C GLY A 29 -6.79 -6.72 -2.26
N THR A 30 -7.28 -7.47 -3.24
CA THR A 30 -7.06 -8.92 -3.33
C THR A 30 -5.63 -9.24 -3.77
N ASP A 31 -5.24 -10.50 -3.69
CA ASP A 31 -3.91 -10.95 -4.14
C ASP A 31 -3.71 -10.71 -5.63
N GLU A 32 -4.74 -10.90 -6.45
CA GLU A 32 -4.70 -10.65 -7.90
C GLU A 32 -4.41 -9.18 -8.19
N MET A 33 -5.12 -8.27 -7.51
CA MET A 33 -4.92 -6.82 -7.66
C MET A 33 -3.52 -6.39 -7.25
N ILE A 34 -2.99 -6.99 -6.17
CA ILE A 34 -1.64 -6.70 -5.68
C ILE A 34 -0.61 -7.26 -6.66
N LYS A 35 -0.76 -8.49 -7.17
CA LYS A 35 0.11 -9.09 -8.19
C LYS A 35 0.17 -8.25 -9.46
N GLU A 36 -0.97 -7.80 -9.99
CA GLU A 36 -1.03 -6.93 -11.17
C GLU A 36 -0.20 -5.66 -10.98
N ARG A 37 -0.27 -5.06 -9.78
CA ARG A 37 0.52 -3.87 -9.45
C ARG A 37 2.00 -4.16 -9.30
N LEU A 38 2.37 -5.26 -8.64
CA LEU A 38 3.77 -5.67 -8.52
C LEU A 38 4.38 -5.96 -9.90
N LEU A 39 3.62 -6.60 -10.79
CA LEU A 39 4.02 -6.86 -12.17
C LEU A 39 4.22 -5.54 -12.95
N LEU A 40 3.32 -4.58 -12.79
CA LEU A 40 3.48 -3.24 -13.37
C LEU A 40 4.78 -2.58 -12.87
N TYR A 41 5.04 -2.61 -11.56
CA TYR A 41 6.27 -2.06 -10.98
C TYR A 41 7.52 -2.73 -11.54
N LYS A 42 7.54 -4.07 -11.60
CA LYS A 42 8.63 -4.86 -12.21
C LYS A 42 8.86 -4.47 -13.66
N ASN A 43 7.78 -4.37 -14.46
CA ASN A 43 7.85 -4.00 -15.88
C ASN A 43 8.35 -2.56 -16.11
N LEU A 44 8.18 -1.67 -15.12
CA LEU A 44 8.71 -0.31 -15.14
C LEU A 44 10.12 -0.20 -14.53
N GLY A 45 10.75 -1.32 -14.17
CA GLY A 45 12.12 -1.37 -13.63
C GLY A 45 12.23 -1.02 -12.15
N VAL A 46 11.11 -0.97 -11.41
CA VAL A 46 11.15 -0.81 -9.95
C VAL A 46 11.71 -2.09 -9.34
N ASN A 47 12.85 -1.99 -8.67
CA ASN A 47 13.55 -3.13 -8.07
C ASN A 47 13.55 -3.10 -6.54
N THR A 48 13.01 -2.04 -5.93
CA THR A 48 12.99 -1.84 -4.48
C THR A 48 11.64 -1.27 -4.07
N LEU A 49 10.98 -1.91 -3.11
CA LEU A 49 9.75 -1.43 -2.49
C LEU A 49 9.94 -1.36 -0.98
N LYS A 50 9.67 -0.19 -0.40
CA LYS A 50 9.51 -0.05 1.04
C LYS A 50 8.04 -0.26 1.37
N VAL A 51 7.75 -1.29 2.18
CA VAL A 51 6.39 -1.62 2.58
C VAL A 51 6.18 -1.42 4.08
N SER A 52 4.97 -0.99 4.45
CA SER A 52 4.48 -1.09 5.82
C SER A 52 3.57 -2.29 5.90
N LEU A 53 3.77 -3.14 6.91
CA LEU A 53 2.99 -4.35 7.10
C LEU A 53 1.80 -4.07 8.02
N PRO A 54 0.58 -4.51 7.66
CA PRO A 54 -0.56 -4.43 8.56
C PRO A 54 -0.38 -5.38 9.75
N GLY A 55 -1.12 -5.14 10.83
CA GLY A 55 -1.07 -5.93 12.06
C GLY A 55 -0.52 -5.17 13.26
N ASP A 56 -0.98 -5.55 14.45
CA ASP A 56 -0.63 -4.89 15.71
C ASP A 56 0.58 -5.54 16.40
N ASP A 57 0.90 -6.78 16.04
CA ASP A 57 1.95 -7.60 16.65
C ASP A 57 2.93 -8.15 15.61
N ILE A 58 4.02 -8.77 16.08
CA ILE A 58 5.08 -9.28 15.22
C ILE A 58 4.63 -10.49 14.39
N SER A 59 3.73 -11.33 14.90
CA SER A 59 3.21 -12.49 14.19
C SER A 59 2.37 -12.03 13.01
N SER A 60 1.37 -11.18 13.25
CA SER A 60 0.49 -10.67 12.19
C SER A 60 1.26 -9.92 11.10
N LYS A 61 2.30 -9.15 11.47
CA LYS A 61 3.20 -8.53 10.49
C LYS A 61 4.04 -9.54 9.71
N THR A 62 4.55 -10.57 10.37
CA THR A 62 5.35 -11.61 9.71
C THR A 62 4.50 -12.43 8.74
N ASP A 63 3.25 -12.73 9.10
CA ASP A 63 2.28 -13.40 8.23
C ASP A 63 1.98 -12.55 6.99
N ALA A 64 1.75 -11.25 7.17
CA ALA A 64 1.55 -10.32 6.06
C ALA A 64 2.78 -10.20 5.15
N LEU A 65 3.99 -10.24 5.73
CA LEU A 65 5.23 -10.28 4.95
C LEU A 65 5.36 -11.59 4.17
N GLY A 66 5.08 -12.72 4.79
CA GLY A 66 5.09 -14.03 4.15
C GLY A 66 4.19 -14.05 2.92
N ARG A 67 2.94 -13.62 3.07
CA ARG A 67 2.00 -13.48 1.96
C ARG A 67 2.56 -12.58 0.85
N LEU A 68 3.13 -11.42 1.17
CA LEU A 68 3.75 -10.54 0.16
C LEU A 68 4.90 -11.23 -0.57
N MET A 69 5.75 -11.97 0.14
CA MET A 69 6.87 -12.70 -0.46
C MET A 69 6.38 -13.80 -1.40
N ASP A 70 5.30 -14.52 -1.04
CA ASP A 70 4.66 -15.51 -1.91
C ASP A 70 4.20 -14.86 -3.22
N LEU A 71 3.46 -13.74 -3.14
CA LEU A 71 3.02 -13.00 -4.33
C LEU A 71 4.18 -12.56 -5.23
N VAL A 72 5.30 -12.12 -4.64
CA VAL A 72 6.50 -11.69 -5.38
C VAL A 72 7.17 -12.87 -6.07
N SER A 73 7.25 -14.03 -5.40
CA SER A 73 7.85 -15.24 -5.96
C SER A 73 7.09 -15.81 -7.16
N GLU A 74 5.79 -15.53 -7.26
CA GLU A 74 4.96 -15.93 -8.39
C GLU A 74 5.08 -15.01 -9.62
N LEU A 75 5.87 -13.92 -9.54
CA LEU A 75 6.09 -13.00 -10.66
C LEU A 75 7.19 -13.46 -11.62
N ASP A 76 7.90 -14.53 -11.30
CA ASP A 76 9.03 -15.10 -12.06
C ASP A 76 8.63 -16.35 -12.85
#